data_AF-A0A1G2WKV1-F1
#
_entry.id   AF-A0A1G2WKV1-F1
#
_cell.length_a   1.000
_cell.length_b   1.000
_cell.length_c   1.000
_cell.angle_alpha   90.00
_cell.angle_beta   90.00
_cell.angle_gamma   90.00
#
_symmetry.space_group_name_H-M   'P 1'
#
loop_
_entity.id
_entity.type
_entity.pdbx_description
1 polymer ?
#
loop_
_entity_poly.entity_id
_entity_poly.type
_entity_poly.pdbx_seq_one_letter_code
_entity_poly.pdbx_strand_id
1 'polypeptide(L)'
;MIIGKPNIKLDIMRTFISILALLVSGLFAIAGEPATKPVLSFSLTATNQSFSHQLASGLTLRVERDELGWEVGVFEGHSTDSLLYPQRNWHGAFPCQLSAWSHRTQTFPDERLIPVRGFKSSVRIRLIDAVVSGEIGSERFTGGRVEIYWKDDV
;
A
#
# COMPACT_ATOMS: atom_id res chain seq x y z
N MET A 1 66.84 36.06 -10.86
CA MET A 1 66.26 34.84 -11.49
C MET A 1 65.80 33.94 -10.36
N ILE A 2 64.52 33.96 -10.01
CA ILE A 2 63.91 33.22 -8.89
C ILE A 2 62.83 32.34 -9.51
N ILE A 3 62.98 31.01 -9.41
CA ILE A 3 61.92 30.05 -9.76
C ILE A 3 61.62 29.26 -8.48
N GLY A 4 60.63 29.73 -7.73
CA GLY A 4 60.07 29.05 -6.57
C GLY A 4 59.00 28.06 -7.01
N LYS A 5 59.15 26.79 -6.61
CA LYS A 5 58.27 25.66 -6.91
C LYS A 5 56.80 25.91 -6.51
N PRO A 6 55.81 25.46 -7.30
CA PRO A 6 54.41 25.52 -6.92
C PRO A 6 54.09 24.57 -5.76
N ASN A 7 53.24 25.05 -4.87
CA ASN A 7 52.90 24.48 -3.57
C ASN A 7 51.79 23.43 -3.72
N ILE A 8 52.18 22.18 -4.01
CA ILE A 8 51.31 21.02 -4.31
C ILE A 8 50.40 20.61 -3.12
N LYS A 9 50.61 21.14 -1.91
CA LYS A 9 49.88 20.71 -0.70
C LYS A 9 48.44 21.23 -0.58
N LEU A 10 48.05 22.27 -1.32
CA LEU A 10 46.76 22.95 -1.08
C LEU A 10 45.57 22.33 -1.82
N ASP A 11 45.79 21.55 -2.88
CA ASP A 11 44.70 20.98 -3.70
C ASP A 11 44.12 19.67 -3.15
N ILE A 12 44.92 18.86 -2.45
CA ILE A 12 44.47 17.55 -1.95
C ILE A 12 43.47 17.70 -0.79
N MET A 13 43.58 18.78 0.00
CA MET A 13 42.73 18.99 1.17
C MET A 13 41.32 19.47 0.82
N ARG A 14 41.12 20.08 -0.37
CA ARG A 14 39.80 20.52 -0.85
C ARG A 14 38.97 19.39 -1.46
N THR A 15 39.62 18.39 -2.06
CA THR A 15 38.89 17.27 -2.70
C THR A 15 38.31 16.28 -1.66
N PHE A 16 38.93 16.14 -0.49
CA PHE A 16 38.43 15.24 0.56
C PHE A 16 37.21 15.79 1.31
N ILE A 17 37.04 17.11 1.41
CA ILE A 17 35.88 17.71 2.09
C ILE A 17 34.60 17.53 1.27
N SER A 18 34.69 17.47 -0.07
CA SER A 18 33.54 17.26 -0.94
C SER A 18 32.99 15.83 -0.89
N ILE A 19 33.83 14.83 -0.59
CA ILE A 19 33.38 13.42 -0.50
C ILE A 19 32.67 13.15 0.83
N LEU A 20 33.06 13.83 1.91
CA LEU A 20 32.38 13.71 3.21
C LEU A 20 31.02 14.43 3.23
N ALA A 21 30.86 15.51 2.45
CA ALA A 21 29.58 16.22 2.33
C ALA A 21 28.51 15.43 1.56
N LEU A 22 28.88 14.43 0.75
CA LEU A 22 27.94 13.55 0.05
C LEU A 22 27.42 12.38 0.90
N LEU A 23 28.03 12.11 2.07
CA LEU A 23 27.58 11.04 2.97
C LEU A 23 26.57 11.50 4.03
N VAL A 24 26.37 12.82 4.19
CA VAL A 24 25.47 13.36 5.23
C VAL A 24 24.00 13.47 4.76
N SER A 25 23.75 13.41 3.45
CA SER A 25 22.39 13.51 2.89
C SER A 25 21.64 12.17 2.79
N GLY A 26 22.26 11.06 3.22
CA GLY A 26 21.72 9.70 3.08
C GLY A 26 20.94 9.17 4.28
N LEU A 27 20.85 9.92 5.38
CA LEU A 27 19.93 9.63 6.48
C LEU A 27 18.67 10.49 6.31
N PHE A 28 17.98 10.34 5.17
CA PHE A 28 16.53 10.50 5.24
C PHE A 28 16.06 9.36 6.14
N ALA A 29 15.77 9.74 7.37
CA ALA A 29 15.09 8.91 8.32
C ALA A 29 14.01 8.14 7.58
N ILE A 30 14.16 6.82 7.51
CA ILE A 30 13.01 5.93 7.48
C ILE A 30 12.37 6.18 8.86
N ALA A 31 11.68 7.32 9.00
CA ALA A 31 10.64 7.47 9.96
C ALA A 31 9.61 6.45 9.51
N GLY A 32 9.79 5.20 9.94
CA GLY A 32 8.72 4.23 9.88
C GLY A 32 7.55 4.93 10.53
N GLU A 33 6.50 5.20 9.74
CA GLU A 33 5.23 5.61 10.30
C GLU A 33 5.00 4.71 11.53
N PRO A 34 4.66 5.29 12.70
CA PRO A 34 4.41 4.48 13.89
C PRO A 34 3.50 3.34 13.46
N ALA A 35 3.81 2.11 13.88
CA ALA A 35 3.13 0.92 13.39
C ALA A 35 1.63 0.98 13.71
N THR A 36 0.87 1.63 12.83
CA THR A 36 -0.57 1.80 12.96
C THR A 36 -1.13 0.41 12.89
N LYS A 37 -1.85 -0.04 13.92
CA LYS A 37 -2.48 -1.36 13.89
C LYS A 37 -3.50 -1.39 12.74
N PRO A 38 -3.58 -2.47 11.94
CA PRO A 38 -4.63 -2.58 10.94
C PRO A 38 -6.01 -2.56 11.63
N VAL A 39 -6.96 -1.84 11.02
CA VAL A 39 -8.36 -1.83 11.46
C VAL A 39 -9.04 -3.18 11.17
N LEU A 40 -8.54 -3.90 10.17
CA LEU A 40 -8.97 -5.25 9.84
C LEU A 40 -7.81 -6.08 9.32
N SER A 41 -7.70 -7.32 9.77
CA SER A 41 -6.77 -8.31 9.22
C SER A 41 -7.41 -9.69 9.18
N PHE A 42 -7.26 -10.40 8.07
CA PHE A 42 -7.83 -11.72 7.87
C PHE A 42 -7.03 -12.52 6.83
N SER A 43 -7.09 -13.85 6.89
CA SER A 43 -6.45 -14.70 5.89
C SER A 43 -7.15 -14.61 4.54
N LEU A 44 -6.39 -14.54 3.45
CA LEU A 44 -6.94 -14.61 2.08
C LEU A 44 -7.71 -15.91 1.82
N THR A 45 -7.44 -16.96 2.61
CA THR A 45 -8.10 -18.27 2.56
C THR A 45 -9.22 -18.45 3.58
N ALA A 46 -9.58 -17.42 4.34
CA ALA A 46 -10.65 -17.49 5.33
C ALA A 46 -11.97 -17.97 4.69
N THR A 47 -12.84 -18.67 5.42
CA THR A 47 -14.10 -19.19 4.86
C THR A 47 -15.30 -18.27 5.06
N ASN A 48 -15.11 -17.15 5.77
CA ASN A 48 -16.13 -16.14 5.99
C ASN A 48 -16.60 -15.52 4.67
N GLN A 49 -17.89 -15.18 4.59
CA GLN A 49 -18.45 -14.46 3.45
C GLN A 49 -18.18 -12.96 3.52
N SER A 50 -18.01 -12.42 4.72
CA SER A 50 -17.67 -11.01 4.90
C SER A 50 -16.97 -10.74 6.22
N PHE A 51 -16.32 -9.58 6.27
CA PHE A 51 -15.77 -8.95 7.46
C PHE A 51 -16.22 -7.50 7.50
N SER A 52 -16.42 -6.95 8.69
CA SER A 52 -16.83 -5.55 8.86
C SER A 52 -16.15 -4.90 10.04
N HIS A 53 -15.85 -3.61 9.92
CA HIS A 53 -15.33 -2.79 11.01
C HIS A 53 -15.98 -1.41 10.97
N GLN A 54 -16.44 -0.93 12.13
CA GLN A 54 -16.94 0.44 12.25
C GLN A 54 -15.76 1.41 12.32
N LEU A 55 -15.75 2.38 11.41
CA LEU A 55 -14.77 3.46 11.37
C LEU A 55 -15.33 4.68 12.11
N ALA A 56 -14.51 5.74 12.19
CA ALA A 56 -14.98 7.03 12.66
C ALA A 56 -16.07 7.61 11.75
N SER A 57 -16.78 8.63 12.24
CA SER A 57 -17.71 9.44 11.43
C SER A 57 -18.90 8.66 10.83
N GLY A 58 -19.30 7.53 11.42
CA GLY A 58 -20.43 6.73 10.94
C GLY A 58 -20.15 5.95 9.66
N LEU A 59 -18.87 5.82 9.29
CA LEU A 59 -18.44 4.99 8.18
C LEU A 59 -18.26 3.53 8.61
N THR A 60 -18.52 2.61 7.71
CA THR A 60 -18.27 1.18 7.92
C THR A 60 -17.35 0.68 6.81
N LEU A 61 -16.22 0.08 7.21
CA LEU A 61 -15.40 -0.74 6.32
C LEU A 61 -16.06 -2.12 6.21
N ARG A 62 -16.29 -2.59 5.00
CA ARG A 62 -16.73 -3.97 4.73
C ARG A 62 -15.82 -4.62 3.72
N VAL A 63 -15.57 -5.89 3.94
CA VAL A 63 -14.87 -6.74 2.98
C VAL A 63 -15.79 -7.91 2.68
N GLU A 64 -16.16 -8.06 1.43
CA GLU A 64 -17.10 -9.09 0.98
C GLU A 64 -16.37 -10.07 0.08
N ARG A 65 -16.70 -11.35 0.22
CA ARG A 65 -16.25 -12.39 -0.70
C ARG A 65 -17.12 -12.35 -1.96
N ASP A 66 -16.48 -12.43 -3.11
CA ASP A 66 -17.14 -12.67 -4.39
C ASP A 66 -16.59 -13.95 -5.06
N GLU A 67 -16.99 -14.20 -6.30
CA GLU A 67 -16.53 -15.37 -7.07
C GLU A 67 -15.03 -15.32 -7.41
N LEU A 68 -14.43 -14.12 -7.40
CA LEU A 68 -13.05 -13.89 -7.85
C LEU A 68 -12.06 -13.71 -6.70
N GLY A 69 -12.55 -13.45 -5.48
CA GLY A 69 -11.75 -13.27 -4.27
C GLY A 69 -12.48 -12.42 -3.24
N TRP A 70 -11.95 -11.22 -2.98
CA TRP A 70 -12.49 -10.30 -1.98
C TRP A 70 -12.61 -8.89 -2.56
N GLU A 71 -13.61 -8.14 -2.12
CA GLU A 71 -13.79 -6.74 -2.46
C GLU A 71 -13.88 -5.90 -1.19
N VAL A 72 -13.06 -4.85 -1.12
CA VAL A 72 -13.03 -3.90 0.00
C VAL A 72 -13.91 -2.71 -0.34
N GLY A 73 -14.77 -2.30 0.58
CA GLY A 73 -15.61 -1.11 0.45
C GLY A 73 -15.70 -0.30 1.74
N VAL A 74 -15.97 0.99 1.58
CA VAL A 74 -16.29 1.90 2.68
C VAL A 74 -17.66 2.47 2.41
N PHE A 75 -18.51 2.49 3.42
CA PHE A 75 -19.92 2.85 3.25
C PHE A 75 -20.34 3.81 4.36
N GLU A 76 -21.23 4.73 4.02
CA GLU A 76 -21.86 5.62 4.98
C GLU A 76 -23.21 5.05 5.42
N GLY A 77 -23.40 4.89 6.73
CA GLY A 77 -24.64 4.36 7.30
C GLY A 77 -25.07 3.01 6.68
N HIS A 78 -26.28 2.97 6.12
CA HIS A 78 -26.87 1.79 5.48
C HIS A 78 -26.71 1.78 3.94
N SER A 79 -25.87 2.65 3.38
CA SER A 79 -25.66 2.71 1.93
C SER A 79 -25.09 1.40 1.37
N THR A 80 -25.46 1.08 0.13
CA THR A 80 -24.84 0.01 -0.67
C THR A 80 -23.83 0.56 -1.68
N ASP A 81 -23.68 1.88 -1.77
CA ASP A 81 -22.70 2.55 -2.62
C ASP A 81 -21.37 2.67 -1.89
N SER A 82 -20.34 1.99 -2.40
CA SER A 82 -18.99 2.06 -1.84
C SER A 82 -18.32 3.37 -2.24
N LEU A 83 -17.79 4.05 -1.23
CA LEU A 83 -17.06 5.30 -1.34
C LEU A 83 -15.63 5.10 -1.87
N LEU A 84 -15.11 3.87 -1.93
CA LEU A 84 -13.82 3.61 -2.58
C LEU A 84 -13.98 3.61 -4.09
N TYR A 85 -14.86 2.75 -4.59
CA TYR A 85 -15.29 2.65 -5.98
C TYR A 85 -16.68 1.99 -5.99
N PRO A 86 -17.56 2.32 -6.94
CA PRO A 86 -18.86 1.66 -7.04
C PRO A 86 -18.71 0.16 -7.27
N GLN A 87 -19.36 -0.65 -6.43
CA GLN A 87 -19.26 -2.10 -6.49
C GLN A 87 -20.02 -2.66 -7.71
N ARG A 88 -19.52 -3.78 -8.23
CA ARG A 88 -20.23 -4.76 -9.08
C ARG A 88 -20.69 -4.36 -10.50
N ASN A 89 -20.39 -3.18 -11.05
CA ASN A 89 -20.96 -2.77 -12.37
C ASN A 89 -20.08 -1.91 -13.30
N TRP A 90 -18.76 -2.12 -13.35
CA TRP A 90 -17.91 -1.36 -14.28
C TRP A 90 -16.86 -2.23 -14.98
N HIS A 91 -16.43 -1.80 -16.17
CA HIS A 91 -15.46 -2.53 -16.99
C HIS A 91 -14.06 -2.47 -16.38
N GLY A 92 -13.54 -3.64 -15.96
CA GLY A 92 -12.15 -3.81 -15.55
C GLY A 92 -11.97 -4.12 -14.07
N ALA A 93 -10.70 -4.32 -13.67
CA ALA A 93 -10.33 -4.56 -12.29
C ALA A 93 -10.13 -3.25 -11.54
N PHE A 94 -10.41 -3.25 -10.23
CA PHE A 94 -10.24 -2.08 -9.37
C PHE A 94 -9.24 -2.35 -8.24
N PRO A 95 -8.53 -1.31 -7.74
CA PRO A 95 -7.59 -1.46 -6.64
C PRO A 95 -8.22 -2.01 -5.35
N CYS A 96 -9.54 -1.87 -5.16
CA CYS A 96 -10.27 -2.42 -4.03
C CYS A 96 -10.66 -3.89 -4.19
N GLN A 97 -10.52 -4.46 -5.40
CA GLN A 97 -10.74 -5.86 -5.68
C GLN A 97 -9.44 -6.64 -5.49
N LEU A 98 -9.52 -7.67 -4.66
CA LEU A 98 -8.43 -8.56 -4.29
C LEU A 98 -8.75 -9.93 -4.88
N SER A 99 -8.50 -10.08 -6.19
CA SER A 99 -8.64 -11.35 -6.89
C SER A 99 -7.30 -12.04 -7.09
N ALA A 100 -7.31 -13.37 -7.08
CA ALA A 100 -6.09 -14.17 -7.29
C ALA A 100 -5.46 -13.92 -8.66
N TRP A 101 -6.29 -13.72 -9.69
CA TRP A 101 -5.86 -13.30 -11.02
C TRP A 101 -5.12 -11.95 -10.99
N SER A 102 -5.70 -10.92 -10.37
CA SER A 102 -5.09 -9.58 -10.32
C SER A 102 -3.72 -9.58 -9.62
N HIS A 103 -3.57 -10.43 -8.60
CA HIS A 103 -2.31 -10.64 -7.89
C HIS A 103 -1.28 -11.34 -8.78
N ARG A 104 -1.66 -12.45 -9.42
CA ARG A 104 -0.76 -13.20 -10.33
C ARG A 104 -0.22 -12.32 -11.46
N THR A 105 -1.09 -11.53 -12.07
CA THR A 105 -0.73 -10.65 -13.19
C THR A 105 -0.07 -9.36 -12.74
N GLN A 106 0.05 -9.12 -11.43
CA GLN A 106 0.57 -7.88 -10.86
C GLN A 106 -0.16 -6.65 -11.41
N THR A 107 -1.48 -6.79 -11.63
CA THR A 107 -2.34 -5.69 -12.13
C THR A 107 -2.29 -4.49 -11.19
N PHE A 108 -2.19 -4.76 -9.88
CA PHE A 108 -2.01 -3.76 -8.85
C PHE A 108 -0.88 -4.22 -7.91
N PRO A 109 -0.16 -3.27 -7.29
CA PRO A 109 0.80 -3.61 -6.25
C PRO A 109 0.13 -4.28 -5.03
N ASP A 110 0.94 -5.01 -4.26
CA ASP A 110 0.50 -5.65 -3.01
C ASP A 110 0.07 -4.64 -1.95
N GLU A 111 0.61 -3.43 -2.00
CA GLU A 111 0.20 -2.31 -1.16
C GLU A 111 -0.46 -1.21 -2.00
N ARG A 112 -1.68 -0.83 -1.60
CA ARG A 112 -2.54 0.10 -2.33
C ARG A 112 -3.07 1.14 -1.36
N LEU A 113 -3.03 2.41 -1.74
CA LEU A 113 -3.69 3.49 -1.01
C LEU A 113 -4.84 4.01 -1.88
N ILE A 114 -6.06 3.93 -1.35
CA ILE A 114 -7.29 4.23 -2.08
C ILE A 114 -8.02 5.36 -1.37
N PRO A 115 -8.25 6.52 -2.02
CA PRO A 115 -8.97 7.62 -1.41
C PRO A 115 -10.45 7.27 -1.20
N VAL A 116 -11.03 7.81 -0.14
CA VAL A 116 -12.46 7.66 0.17
C VAL A 116 -13.21 8.87 -0.41
N ARG A 117 -14.12 8.63 -1.37
CA ARG A 117 -14.89 9.68 -2.04
C ARG A 117 -15.66 10.52 -1.01
N GLY A 118 -15.43 11.83 -1.04
CA GLY A 118 -16.09 12.79 -0.15
C GLY A 118 -15.38 13.02 1.19
N PHE A 119 -14.26 12.33 1.47
CA PHE A 119 -13.54 12.44 2.73
C PHE A 119 -12.06 12.74 2.49
N LYS A 120 -11.42 13.41 3.46
CA LYS A 120 -9.96 13.59 3.52
C LYS A 120 -9.31 12.39 4.21
N SER A 121 -9.64 11.20 3.72
CA SER A 121 -9.15 9.96 4.29
C SER A 121 -8.95 8.94 3.17
N SER A 122 -8.08 7.97 3.42
CA SER A 122 -7.75 6.89 2.50
C SER A 122 -7.76 5.54 3.22
N VAL A 123 -8.08 4.49 2.49
CA VAL A 123 -7.91 3.11 2.91
C VAL A 123 -6.62 2.58 2.32
N ARG A 124 -5.73 2.07 3.18
CA ARG A 124 -4.53 1.37 2.75
C ARG A 124 -4.76 -0.13 2.87
N ILE A 125 -4.63 -0.85 1.77
CA ILE A 125 -4.76 -2.31 1.70
C ILE A 125 -3.37 -2.90 1.45
N ARG A 126 -3.00 -3.92 2.21
CA ARG A 126 -1.75 -4.67 2.04
C ARG A 126 -2.05 -6.15 1.93
N LEU A 127 -1.50 -6.77 0.90
CA LEU A 127 -1.40 -8.22 0.78
C LEU A 127 -0.05 -8.65 1.36
N ILE A 128 -0.08 -9.51 2.36
CA ILE A 128 1.11 -10.01 3.05
C ILE A 128 1.26 -11.49 2.72
N ASP A 129 2.41 -11.84 2.15
CA ASP A 129 2.79 -13.21 1.79
C ASP A 129 1.69 -13.93 0.97
N ALA A 130 1.04 -13.21 0.04
CA ALA A 130 -0.04 -13.74 -0.76
C ALA A 130 0.45 -14.78 -1.75
N VAL A 131 -0.10 -16.00 -1.66
CA VAL A 131 0.27 -17.13 -2.52
C VAL A 131 -0.93 -17.51 -3.38
N VAL A 132 -0.72 -17.60 -4.68
CA VAL A 132 -1.73 -17.99 -5.67
C VAL A 132 -1.33 -19.29 -6.33
N SER A 133 -2.31 -20.17 -6.54
CA SER A 133 -2.17 -21.40 -7.33
C SER A 133 -3.28 -21.51 -8.38
N GLY A 134 -3.24 -22.52 -9.23
CA GLY A 134 -4.22 -22.76 -10.30
C GLY A 134 -3.72 -22.36 -11.68
N GLU A 135 -4.52 -22.62 -12.70
CA GLU A 135 -4.27 -22.22 -14.08
C GLU A 135 -4.91 -20.85 -14.36
N ILE A 136 -4.64 -20.28 -15.54
CA ILE A 136 -5.27 -19.04 -15.97
C ILE A 136 -6.79 -19.22 -16.02
N GLY A 137 -7.53 -18.36 -15.34
CA GLY A 137 -8.99 -18.42 -15.23
C GLY A 137 -9.52 -19.34 -14.12
N SER A 138 -8.64 -20.02 -13.39
CA SER A 138 -8.99 -20.84 -12.22
C SER A 138 -8.09 -20.55 -11.01
N GLU A 139 -7.46 -19.38 -11.01
CA GLU A 139 -6.56 -18.96 -9.94
C GLU A 139 -7.30 -18.81 -8.62
N ARG A 140 -6.63 -19.20 -7.54
CA ARG A 140 -7.13 -19.02 -6.18
C ARG A 140 -6.00 -18.72 -5.21
N PHE A 141 -6.31 -17.92 -4.20
CA PHE A 141 -5.41 -17.75 -3.06
C PHE A 141 -5.29 -19.07 -2.29
N THR A 142 -4.06 -19.40 -1.91
CA THR A 142 -3.70 -20.58 -1.11
C THR A 142 -2.92 -20.23 0.15
N GLY A 143 -2.55 -18.96 0.31
CA GLY A 143 -1.85 -18.46 1.47
C GLY A 143 -1.84 -16.93 1.51
N GLY A 144 -1.35 -16.41 2.63
CA GLY A 144 -1.24 -14.99 2.91
C GLY A 144 -2.44 -14.39 3.62
N ARG A 145 -2.34 -13.09 3.89
CA ARG A 145 -3.36 -12.32 4.59
C ARG A 145 -3.54 -10.94 3.99
N VAL A 146 -4.71 -10.37 4.25
CA VAL A 146 -5.02 -8.97 3.99
C VAL A 146 -4.84 -8.19 5.29
N GLU A 147 -4.24 -7.02 5.21
CA GLU A 147 -4.24 -6.01 6.25
C GLU A 147 -4.81 -4.71 5.69
N ILE A 148 -5.79 -4.15 6.39
CA ILE A 148 -6.44 -2.90 5.99
C ILE A 148 -6.22 -1.88 7.09
N TYR A 149 -5.80 -0.69 6.68
CA TYR A 149 -5.54 0.45 7.55
C TYR A 149 -6.40 1.62 7.12
N TRP A 150 -6.84 2.39 8.10
CA TRP A 150 -7.47 3.69 7.90
C TRP A 150 -6.39 4.77 8.04
N LYS A 151 -6.35 5.72 7.10
CA LYS A 151 -5.45 6.87 7.14
C LYS A 151 -6.26 8.14 6.96
N ASP A 152 -6.24 9.00 7.96
CA ASP A 152 -6.75 10.36 7.83
C ASP A 152 -5.64 11.25 7.26
N ASP A 153 -6.01 12.09 6.29
CA ASP A 153 -5.14 13.16 5.80
C ASP A 153 -5.32 14.35 6.75
N VAL A 154 -4.41 14.46 7.73
CA VAL A 154 -4.32 15.59 8.67
C VAL A 154 -3.95 16.87 7.95
#